data_AF-A0A9D6S4V8-F1
#
_entry.id   AF-A0A9D6S4V8-F1
#
_cell.length_a   1.000
_cell.length_b   1.000
_cell.length_c   1.000
_cell.angle_alpha   90.00
_cell.angle_beta   90.00
_cell.angle_gamma   90.00
#
_symmetry.space_group_name_H-M   'P 1'
#
loop_
_entity.id
_entity.type
_entity.pdbx_description
1 polymer ?
#
loop_
_entity_poly.entity_id
_entity_poly.type
_entity_poly.pdbx_seq_one_letter_code
_entity_poly.pdbx_strand_id
1 'polypeptide(L)'
;MTTRRTKRARVPWVRVGLPLLAGLAVLGGAAWYYWSGTIYYSLFRIRQAVKSHDRYLFERHIDLAHLSRRIVDDYLDAAIDEVAKERLGPLEQMGANLGVSITQLITPRLAEEVQYAVIRGVETGALNRGDLKMGHGHSNDPFGGMMAEFRKEFPKLRPLGKGTIRVHGSSAMVELPLQLNLGLSGASSKVRLHVRFIRTPDRYWRASDIENFKEILTAWKDGQKQRLALANQPILKKINEAITVVKTTKEQGLDDFGTSKDAWVVVTLKNTSGQAIKGLVAEVTVSEREGGQLKVAQFQDMDPIPSGESREKVWPLDLDLGDEADRAVYDLDASKLSFMVVISHLLFADGRSLQIAQTLEEAETAGQETPAPAPVAASDGTI
;
A
#
# COMPACT_ATOMS: atom_id res chain seq x y z
N MET A 1 -66.54 77.65 18.59
CA MET A 1 -66.25 76.61 17.57
C MET A 1 -64.99 77.01 16.81
N THR A 2 -63.85 76.39 17.09
CA THR A 2 -62.59 76.61 16.35
C THR A 2 -61.77 75.32 16.40
N THR A 3 -61.77 74.56 15.31
CA THR A 3 -61.01 73.31 15.17
C THR A 3 -59.73 73.57 14.37
N ARG A 4 -58.57 73.36 15.02
CA ARG A 4 -57.23 73.48 14.44
C ARG A 4 -56.84 72.14 13.80
N ARG A 5 -56.75 72.08 12.45
CA ARG A 5 -56.24 70.92 11.71
C ARG A 5 -54.70 70.97 11.65
N THR A 6 -54.03 70.01 12.27
CA THR A 6 -52.58 69.79 12.14
C THR A 6 -52.27 68.91 10.93
N LYS A 7 -51.48 69.43 9.98
CA LYS A 7 -50.94 68.64 8.86
C LYS A 7 -49.78 67.77 9.36
N ARG A 8 -49.96 66.44 9.42
CA ARG A 8 -48.85 65.49 9.60
C ARG A 8 -48.05 65.37 8.30
N ALA A 9 -46.79 65.80 8.32
CA ALA A 9 -45.84 65.54 7.24
C ALA A 9 -45.55 64.03 7.16
N ARG A 10 -45.97 63.38 6.07
CA ARG A 10 -45.55 62.01 5.74
C ARG A 10 -44.11 62.08 5.23
N VAL A 11 -43.14 61.73 6.06
CA VAL A 11 -41.76 61.49 5.59
C VAL A 11 -41.80 60.28 4.65
N PRO A 12 -41.25 60.36 3.42
CA PRO A 12 -41.31 59.25 2.47
C PRO A 12 -40.37 58.14 2.93
N TRP A 13 -40.94 57.05 3.46
CA TRP A 13 -40.21 55.85 3.93
C TRP A 13 -39.24 55.26 2.88
N VAL A 14 -39.46 55.55 1.60
CA VAL A 14 -38.59 55.17 0.47
C VAL A 14 -37.17 55.78 0.56
N ARG A 15 -37.02 56.98 1.16
CA ARG A 15 -35.70 57.66 1.28
C ARG A 15 -34.81 57.10 2.40
N VAL A 16 -35.38 56.39 3.37
CA VAL A 16 -34.64 55.78 4.49
C VAL A 16 -34.42 54.29 4.26
N GLY A 17 -35.33 53.60 3.57
CA GLY A 17 -35.19 52.16 3.28
C GLY A 17 -34.08 51.80 2.28
N LEU A 18 -33.87 52.62 1.25
CA LEU A 18 -32.85 52.37 0.22
C LEU A 18 -31.39 52.43 0.73
N PRO A 19 -30.97 53.44 1.52
CA PRO A 19 -29.61 53.45 2.09
C PRO A 19 -29.37 52.34 3.11
N LEU A 20 -30.41 51.88 3.80
CA LEU A 20 -30.32 50.79 4.78
C LEU A 20 -30.16 49.41 4.10
N LEU A 21 -30.87 49.18 2.99
CA LEU A 21 -30.69 48.02 2.13
C LEU A 21 -29.31 48.01 1.44
N ALA A 22 -28.86 49.17 0.96
CA ALA A 22 -27.51 49.31 0.40
C ALA A 22 -26.42 49.02 1.46
N GLY A 23 -26.59 49.51 2.69
CA GLY A 23 -25.70 49.21 3.80
C GLY A 23 -25.64 47.72 4.15
N LEU A 24 -26.79 47.03 4.17
CA LEU A 24 -26.86 45.58 4.39
C LEU A 24 -26.23 44.77 3.26
N ALA A 25 -26.38 45.20 2.00
CA ALA A 25 -25.73 44.56 0.86
C ALA A 25 -24.19 44.72 0.91
N VAL A 26 -23.69 45.90 1.32
CA VAL A 26 -22.26 46.14 1.51
C VAL A 26 -21.70 45.32 2.67
N LEU A 27 -22.41 45.25 3.80
CA LEU A 27 -22.01 44.44 4.95
C LEU A 27 -22.05 42.93 4.63
N GLY A 28 -23.08 42.48 3.91
CA GLY A 28 -23.18 41.11 3.40
C GLY A 28 -22.06 40.78 2.41
N GLY A 29 -21.73 41.71 1.51
CA GLY A 29 -20.61 41.60 0.58
C GLY A 29 -19.25 41.56 1.28
N ALA A 30 -19.04 42.39 2.30
CA ALA A 30 -17.82 42.41 3.10
C ALA A 30 -17.66 41.15 3.95
N ALA A 31 -18.75 40.67 4.56
CA ALA A 31 -18.77 39.41 5.31
C ALA A 31 -18.51 38.20 4.40
N TRP A 32 -19.13 38.17 3.21
CA TRP A 32 -18.85 37.17 2.18
C TRP A 32 -17.40 37.21 1.72
N TYR A 33 -16.89 38.42 1.44
CA TYR A 33 -15.52 38.64 1.01
C TYR A 33 -14.51 38.13 2.06
N TYR A 34 -14.75 38.43 3.34
CA TYR A 34 -13.91 37.96 4.45
C TYR A 34 -14.00 36.43 4.62
N TRP A 35 -15.21 35.87 4.59
CA TRP A 35 -15.42 34.43 4.73
C TRP A 35 -14.81 33.63 3.58
N SER A 36 -14.92 34.13 2.35
CA SER A 36 -14.36 33.50 1.15
C SER A 36 -12.83 33.38 1.16
N GLY A 37 -12.15 34.19 1.97
CA GLY A 37 -10.71 34.14 2.16
C GLY A 37 -10.23 33.16 3.24
N THR A 38 -11.13 32.39 3.85
CA THR A 38 -10.80 31.42 4.90
C THR A 38 -10.54 30.02 4.35
N ILE A 39 -9.73 29.23 5.07
CA ILE A 39 -9.49 27.81 4.72
C ILE A 39 -10.76 26.98 4.85
N TYR A 40 -11.63 27.31 5.81
CA TYR A 40 -12.94 26.67 5.97
C TYR A 40 -13.81 26.81 4.73
N TYR A 41 -13.78 27.97 4.07
CA TYR A 41 -14.49 28.17 2.82
C TYR A 41 -13.94 27.30 1.70
N SER A 42 -12.61 27.23 1.54
CA SER A 42 -12.00 26.34 0.55
C SER A 42 -12.36 24.87 0.77
N LEU A 43 -12.28 24.37 2.01
CA LEU A 43 -12.69 23.01 2.36
C LEU A 43 -14.18 22.75 2.06
N PHE A 44 -15.04 23.73 2.37
CA PHE A 44 -16.46 23.67 2.05
C PHE A 44 -16.70 23.60 0.53
N ARG A 45 -15.98 24.41 -0.26
CA ARG A 45 -16.08 24.40 -1.72
C ARG A 45 -15.56 23.11 -2.36
N ILE A 46 -14.50 22.52 -1.83
CA ILE A 46 -14.03 21.17 -2.25
C ILE A 46 -15.13 20.15 -2.03
N ARG A 47 -15.71 20.10 -0.82
CA ARG A 47 -16.83 19.19 -0.51
C ARG A 47 -18.04 19.43 -1.41
N GLN A 48 -18.36 20.70 -1.68
CA GLN A 48 -19.46 21.07 -2.57
C GLN A 48 -19.18 20.56 -3.99
N ALA A 49 -17.98 20.80 -4.51
CA ALA A 49 -17.56 20.38 -5.84
C ALA A 49 -17.68 18.87 -6.05
N VAL A 50 -17.24 18.06 -5.07
CA VAL A 50 -17.41 16.60 -5.10
C VAL A 50 -18.89 16.20 -5.11
N LYS A 51 -19.73 16.87 -4.32
CA LYS A 51 -21.18 16.56 -4.23
C LYS A 51 -21.96 16.99 -5.47
N SER A 52 -21.55 18.07 -6.12
CA SER A 52 -22.21 18.62 -7.30
C SER A 52 -21.56 18.18 -8.60
N HIS A 53 -20.59 17.26 -8.55
CA HIS A 53 -19.81 16.82 -9.70
C HIS A 53 -19.17 17.98 -10.49
N ASP A 54 -18.79 19.05 -9.80
CA ASP A 54 -18.27 20.29 -10.39
C ASP A 54 -16.74 20.27 -10.42
N ARG A 55 -16.20 19.77 -11.53
CA ARG A 55 -14.75 19.73 -11.78
C ARG A 55 -14.10 21.10 -11.64
N TYR A 56 -14.69 22.15 -12.20
CA TYR A 56 -14.07 23.48 -12.20
C TYR A 56 -13.96 24.04 -10.79
N LEU A 57 -15.00 23.89 -9.96
CA LEU A 57 -14.96 24.29 -8.56
C LEU A 57 -13.94 23.47 -7.76
N PHE A 58 -13.76 22.19 -8.10
CA PHE A 58 -12.79 21.30 -7.48
C PHE A 58 -11.35 21.72 -7.81
N GLU A 59 -11.00 21.85 -9.10
CA GLU A 59 -9.68 22.27 -9.58
C GLU A 59 -9.32 23.70 -9.10
N ARG A 60 -10.34 24.56 -8.93
CA ARG A 60 -10.12 25.89 -8.36
C ARG A 60 -9.59 25.83 -6.93
N HIS A 61 -9.98 24.85 -6.11
CA HIS A 61 -9.60 24.77 -4.69
C HIS A 61 -8.57 23.68 -4.40
N ILE A 62 -8.14 22.90 -5.40
CA ILE A 62 -7.10 21.88 -5.29
C ILE A 62 -6.08 22.09 -6.41
N ASP A 63 -4.81 22.17 -6.06
CA ASP A 63 -3.71 22.11 -7.01
C ASP A 63 -3.44 20.66 -7.39
N LEU A 64 -4.28 20.15 -8.29
CA LEU A 64 -4.28 18.73 -8.63
C LEU A 64 -2.98 18.30 -9.31
N ALA A 65 -2.35 19.21 -10.08
CA ALA A 65 -1.09 18.93 -10.75
C ALA A 65 0.07 18.72 -9.78
N HIS A 66 0.20 19.61 -8.79
CA HIS A 66 1.20 19.45 -7.75
C HIS A 66 0.91 18.25 -6.86
N LEU A 67 -0.35 18.09 -6.43
CA LEU A 67 -0.78 17.02 -5.54
C LEU A 67 -0.61 15.63 -6.17
N SER A 68 -0.97 15.45 -7.44
CA SER A 68 -0.81 14.16 -8.13
C SER A 68 0.65 13.78 -8.28
N ARG A 69 1.50 14.75 -8.64
CA ARG A 69 2.93 14.53 -8.79
C ARG A 69 3.54 14.11 -7.45
N ARG A 70 3.18 14.81 -6.38
CA ARG A 70 3.69 14.50 -5.04
C ARG A 70 3.26 13.12 -4.55
N ILE A 71 2.01 12.71 -4.78
CA ILE A 71 1.52 11.35 -4.46
C ILE A 71 2.37 10.28 -5.17
N VAL A 72 2.69 10.50 -6.45
CA VAL A 72 3.51 9.58 -7.23
C VAL A 72 4.94 9.56 -6.74
N ASP A 73 5.54 10.72 -6.49
CA ASP A 73 6.90 10.83 -5.96
C ASP A 73 7.02 10.12 -4.60
N ASP A 74 6.09 10.36 -3.68
CA ASP A 74 6.06 9.70 -2.36
C ASP A 74 5.85 8.17 -2.47
N TYR A 75 5.09 7.69 -3.47
CA TYR A 75 4.96 6.25 -3.74
C TYR A 75 6.27 5.64 -4.24
N LEU A 76 6.90 6.26 -5.23
CA LEU A 76 8.15 5.78 -5.81
C LEU A 76 9.26 5.79 -4.77
N ASP A 77 9.34 6.84 -3.96
CA ASP A 77 10.28 6.94 -2.84
C ASP A 77 10.04 5.83 -1.81
N ALA A 78 8.78 5.52 -1.48
CA ALA A 78 8.46 4.41 -0.57
C ALA A 78 8.84 3.04 -1.16
N ALA A 79 8.71 2.85 -2.47
CA ALA A 79 9.11 1.62 -3.16
C ALA A 79 10.64 1.47 -3.22
N ILE A 80 11.36 2.56 -3.48
CA ILE A 80 12.83 2.59 -3.46
C ILE A 80 13.34 2.26 -2.05
N ASP A 81 12.76 2.87 -1.01
CA ASP A 81 13.13 2.58 0.39
C ASP A 81 12.88 1.11 0.77
N GLU A 82 11.89 0.45 0.18
CA GLU A 82 11.61 -0.96 0.42
C GLU A 82 12.68 -1.85 -0.21
N VAL A 83 13.06 -1.59 -1.46
CA VAL A 83 14.15 -2.28 -2.15
C VAL A 83 15.48 -2.05 -1.44
N ALA A 84 15.75 -0.83 -1.00
CA ALA A 84 16.99 -0.48 -0.29
C ALA A 84 17.11 -1.12 1.11
N LYS A 85 15.99 -1.53 1.73
CA LYS A 85 16.01 -2.29 3.00
C LYS A 85 16.43 -3.74 2.81
N GLU A 86 16.34 -4.26 1.59
CA GLU A 86 16.85 -5.59 1.27
C GLU A 86 18.36 -5.51 1.08
N ARG A 87 19.10 -6.54 1.52
CA ARG A 87 20.56 -6.61 1.29
C ARG A 87 20.77 -6.94 -0.19
N LEU A 88 21.00 -5.90 -0.99
CA LEU A 88 21.17 -6.02 -2.44
C LEU A 88 22.62 -6.26 -2.82
N GLY A 89 22.87 -7.20 -3.72
CA GLY A 89 24.17 -7.39 -4.37
C GLY A 89 24.56 -6.19 -5.27
N PRO A 90 25.81 -6.14 -5.76
CA PRO A 90 26.30 -5.03 -6.57
C PRO A 90 25.49 -4.77 -7.86
N LEU A 91 25.00 -5.83 -8.52
CA LEU A 91 24.21 -5.71 -9.75
C LEU A 91 22.80 -5.19 -9.46
N GLU A 92 22.19 -5.64 -8.36
CA GLU A 92 20.87 -5.19 -7.91
C GLU A 92 20.91 -3.73 -7.45
N GLN A 93 22.00 -3.28 -6.82
CA GLN A 93 22.22 -1.86 -6.51
C GLN A 93 22.34 -1.01 -7.78
N MET A 94 23.01 -1.51 -8.82
CA MET A 94 23.02 -0.85 -10.13
C MET A 94 21.61 -0.81 -10.74
N GLY A 95 20.83 -1.90 -10.62
CA GLY A 95 19.42 -1.95 -10.99
C GLY A 95 18.56 -0.92 -10.26
N ALA A 96 18.73 -0.77 -8.94
CA ALA A 96 18.04 0.24 -8.13
C ALA A 96 18.39 1.67 -8.58
N ASN A 97 19.67 1.95 -8.83
CA ASN A 97 20.14 3.25 -9.33
C ASN A 97 19.60 3.56 -10.75
N LEU A 98 19.52 2.56 -11.63
CA LEU A 98 18.86 2.69 -12.93
C LEU A 98 17.35 2.94 -12.77
N GLY A 99 16.71 2.27 -11.80
CA GLY A 99 15.31 2.48 -11.44
C GLY A 99 15.00 3.93 -11.09
N VAL A 100 15.87 4.60 -10.32
CA VAL A 100 15.74 6.03 -9.99
C VAL A 100 15.81 6.93 -11.24
N SER A 101 16.55 6.54 -12.28
CA SER A 101 16.54 7.31 -13.54
C SER A 101 15.25 7.13 -14.33
N ILE A 102 14.65 5.93 -14.25
CA ILE A 102 13.37 5.63 -14.90
C ILE A 102 12.22 6.38 -14.22
N THR A 103 12.28 6.62 -12.89
CA THR A 103 11.21 7.35 -12.17
C THR A 103 10.93 8.72 -12.78
N GLN A 104 11.98 9.48 -13.14
CA GLN A 104 11.83 10.81 -13.74
C GLN A 104 11.05 10.79 -15.08
N LEU A 105 11.16 9.69 -15.83
CA LEU A 105 10.47 9.50 -17.11
C LEU A 105 9.02 9.05 -16.93
N ILE A 106 8.72 8.23 -15.92
CA ILE A 106 7.38 7.68 -15.69
C ILE A 106 6.51 8.56 -14.79
N THR A 107 7.11 9.35 -13.89
CA THR A 107 6.39 10.21 -12.92
C THR A 107 5.35 11.11 -13.58
N PRO A 108 5.65 11.85 -14.68
CA PRO A 108 4.66 12.73 -15.30
C PRO A 108 3.42 11.97 -15.77
N ARG A 109 3.61 10.80 -16.39
CA ARG A 109 2.53 9.95 -16.87
C ARG A 109 1.69 9.39 -15.72
N LEU A 110 2.33 8.88 -14.67
CA LEU A 110 1.63 8.41 -13.47
C LEU A 110 0.84 9.54 -12.79
N ALA A 111 1.43 10.74 -12.74
CA ALA A 111 0.76 11.91 -12.18
C ALA A 111 -0.49 12.25 -12.99
N GLU A 112 -0.41 12.27 -14.33
CA GLU A 112 -1.56 12.49 -15.22
C GLU A 112 -2.67 11.45 -14.99
N GLU A 113 -2.33 10.17 -14.82
CA GLU A 113 -3.30 9.11 -14.50
C GLU A 113 -4.00 9.36 -13.16
N VAL A 114 -3.26 9.78 -12.13
CA VAL A 114 -3.84 10.17 -10.84
C VAL A 114 -4.76 11.37 -11.00
N GLN A 115 -4.36 12.41 -11.74
CA GLN A 115 -5.21 13.58 -12.00
C GLN A 115 -6.50 13.16 -12.70
N TYR A 116 -6.38 12.36 -13.77
CA TYR A 116 -7.49 11.87 -14.55
C TYR A 116 -8.46 11.05 -13.70
N ALA A 117 -7.95 10.11 -12.90
CA ALA A 117 -8.78 9.31 -12.00
C ALA A 117 -9.50 10.18 -10.97
N VAL A 118 -8.81 11.14 -10.35
CA VAL A 118 -9.43 12.06 -9.36
C VAL A 118 -10.52 12.91 -10.01
N ILE A 119 -10.25 13.52 -11.16
CA ILE A 119 -11.22 14.32 -11.92
C ILE A 119 -12.44 13.47 -12.26
N ARG A 120 -12.20 12.28 -12.83
CA ARG A 120 -13.30 11.40 -13.23
C ARG A 120 -14.13 10.99 -12.02
N GLY A 121 -13.51 10.69 -10.89
CA GLY A 121 -14.20 10.39 -9.63
C GLY A 121 -15.05 11.55 -9.11
N VAL A 122 -14.59 12.80 -9.30
CA VAL A 122 -15.39 14.00 -8.99
C VAL A 122 -16.59 14.09 -9.94
N GLU A 123 -16.40 13.91 -11.24
CA GLU A 123 -17.45 14.06 -12.27
C GLU A 123 -18.51 12.95 -12.21
N THR A 124 -18.13 11.72 -11.92
CA THR A 124 -19.04 10.56 -11.95
C THR A 124 -19.57 10.18 -10.57
N GLY A 125 -18.97 10.69 -9.50
CA GLY A 125 -19.26 10.24 -8.12
C GLY A 125 -18.74 8.84 -7.79
N ALA A 126 -18.11 8.17 -8.75
CA ALA A 126 -17.55 6.84 -8.61
C ALA A 126 -16.21 6.79 -9.33
N LEU A 127 -15.14 6.64 -8.56
CA LEU A 127 -13.90 6.15 -9.12
C LEU A 127 -14.20 4.74 -9.69
N ASN A 128 -13.58 4.24 -10.76
CA ASN A 128 -13.68 2.83 -11.18
C ASN A 128 -12.28 2.21 -11.30
N ARG A 129 -12.17 0.88 -11.14
CA ARG A 129 -10.88 0.15 -11.23
C ARG A 129 -10.20 0.36 -12.58
N GLY A 130 -10.97 0.64 -13.62
CA GLY A 130 -10.47 0.92 -14.96
C GLY A 130 -10.01 2.36 -15.20
N ASP A 131 -9.99 3.20 -14.17
CA ASP A 131 -9.70 4.63 -14.30
C ASP A 131 -8.25 5.00 -14.01
N LEU A 132 -7.51 4.07 -13.40
CA LEU A 132 -6.06 4.08 -13.25
C LEU A 132 -5.54 2.93 -14.11
N LYS A 133 -5.20 3.20 -15.37
CA LYS A 133 -4.65 2.18 -16.28
C LYS A 133 -3.38 2.72 -16.92
N MET A 134 -2.23 2.21 -16.51
CA MET A 134 -1.01 2.37 -17.31
C MET A 134 -1.11 1.51 -18.58
N GLY A 135 -1.72 2.07 -19.63
CA GLY A 135 -1.81 1.41 -20.93
C GLY A 135 -2.73 0.18 -20.97
N HIS A 136 -2.80 -0.45 -22.15
CA HIS A 136 -3.70 -1.56 -22.42
C HIS A 136 -3.46 -2.77 -21.50
N GLY A 137 -4.30 -2.94 -20.47
CA GLY A 137 -4.79 -4.25 -20.04
C GLY A 137 -3.80 -5.30 -19.50
N HIS A 138 -2.58 -4.94 -19.09
CA HIS A 138 -1.69 -5.90 -18.44
C HIS A 138 -1.93 -5.98 -16.92
N SER A 139 -2.10 -7.20 -16.42
CA SER A 139 -2.38 -7.56 -15.03
C SER A 139 -1.23 -7.30 -14.04
N ASN A 140 -0.19 -6.57 -14.44
CA ASN A 140 1.05 -6.39 -13.68
C ASN A 140 1.39 -4.92 -13.36
N ASP A 141 0.43 -3.99 -13.37
CA ASP A 141 0.62 -2.59 -12.94
C ASP A 141 0.65 -2.48 -11.40
N PRO A 142 1.83 -2.38 -10.75
CA PRO A 142 1.94 -2.44 -9.30
C PRO A 142 1.38 -1.17 -8.64
N PHE A 143 1.52 -0.02 -9.30
CA PHE A 143 0.98 1.25 -8.84
C PHE A 143 -0.55 1.25 -8.93
N GLY A 144 -1.10 0.89 -10.10
CA GLY A 144 -2.54 0.80 -10.31
C GLY A 144 -3.22 -0.19 -9.36
N GLY A 145 -2.60 -1.38 -9.15
CA GLY A 145 -3.07 -2.38 -8.20
C GLY A 145 -3.11 -1.87 -6.76
N MET A 146 -2.02 -1.25 -6.30
CA MET A 146 -1.91 -0.69 -4.96
C MET A 146 -2.89 0.47 -4.72
N MET A 147 -3.04 1.37 -5.70
CA MET A 147 -4.04 2.45 -5.61
C MET A 147 -5.47 1.90 -5.59
N ALA A 148 -5.77 0.84 -6.35
CA ALA A 148 -7.07 0.19 -6.31
C ALA A 148 -7.38 -0.38 -4.92
N GLU A 149 -6.41 -1.03 -4.26
CA GLU A 149 -6.56 -1.54 -2.89
C GLU A 149 -6.71 -0.41 -1.87
N PHE A 150 -5.84 0.62 -1.93
CA PHE A 150 -5.93 1.79 -1.05
C PHE A 150 -7.31 2.47 -1.16
N ARG A 151 -7.86 2.52 -2.38
CA ARG A 151 -9.18 3.10 -2.63
C ARG A 151 -10.32 2.30 -2.02
N LYS A 152 -10.24 0.96 -1.88
CA LYS A 152 -11.27 0.16 -1.18
C LYS A 152 -11.42 0.59 0.29
N GLU A 153 -10.37 1.15 0.88
CA GLU A 153 -10.37 1.65 2.25
C GLU A 153 -10.89 3.09 2.39
N PHE A 154 -10.88 3.88 1.31
CA PHE A 154 -11.31 5.28 1.34
C PHE A 154 -12.76 5.50 1.83
N PRO A 155 -13.77 4.72 1.38
CA PRO A 155 -15.14 4.84 1.89
C PRO A 155 -15.28 4.48 3.38
N LYS A 156 -14.31 3.74 3.93
CA LYS A 156 -14.31 3.29 5.33
C LYS A 156 -13.62 4.31 6.26
N LEU A 157 -12.99 5.36 5.70
CA LEU A 157 -12.36 6.42 6.47
C LEU A 157 -13.38 7.15 7.34
N ARG A 158 -13.14 7.18 8.64
CA ARG A 158 -13.98 7.93 9.60
C ARG A 158 -13.17 9.08 10.20
N PRO A 159 -13.69 10.31 10.22
CA PRO A 159 -13.06 11.39 10.97
C PRO A 159 -13.15 11.07 12.47
N LEU A 160 -12.03 11.17 13.18
CA LEU A 160 -11.93 10.89 14.62
C LEU A 160 -12.18 12.12 15.50
N GLY A 161 -12.40 13.28 14.91
CA GLY A 161 -12.61 14.53 15.63
C GLY A 161 -12.54 15.77 14.74
N LYS A 162 -12.48 16.93 15.39
CA LYS A 162 -12.25 18.21 14.70
C LYS A 162 -10.80 18.25 14.22
N GLY A 163 -10.59 18.60 12.96
CA GLY A 163 -9.25 18.90 12.44
C GLY A 163 -8.66 20.16 13.06
N THR A 164 -7.34 20.28 13.07
CA THR A 164 -6.64 21.50 13.49
C THR A 164 -6.16 22.25 12.25
N ILE A 165 -6.10 23.57 12.34
CA ILE A 165 -5.59 24.43 11.27
C ILE A 165 -4.49 25.32 11.85
N ARG A 166 -3.30 25.26 11.26
CA ARG A 166 -2.16 26.12 11.59
C ARG A 166 -1.83 26.98 10.39
N VAL A 167 -1.96 28.30 10.52
CA VAL A 167 -1.72 29.25 9.41
C VAL A 167 -0.39 29.96 9.63
N HIS A 168 0.47 29.91 8.61
CA HIS A 168 1.78 30.55 8.58
C HIS A 168 1.91 31.40 7.30
N GLY A 169 1.49 32.67 7.40
CA GLY A 169 1.55 33.61 6.27
C GLY A 169 0.66 33.18 5.10
N SER A 170 1.27 32.88 3.95
CA SER A 170 0.60 32.40 2.74
C SER A 170 0.47 30.87 2.66
N SER A 171 0.96 30.15 3.67
CA SER A 171 0.84 28.69 3.79
C SER A 171 0.00 28.33 5.02
N ALA A 172 -0.72 27.22 4.97
CA ALA A 172 -1.42 26.67 6.11
C ALA A 172 -1.38 25.15 6.11
N MET A 173 -1.35 24.58 7.29
CA MET A 173 -1.44 23.14 7.52
C MET A 173 -2.80 22.81 8.11
N VAL A 174 -3.51 21.86 7.48
CA VAL A 174 -4.74 21.28 8.00
C VAL A 174 -4.45 19.84 8.44
N GLU A 175 -4.51 19.57 9.74
CA GLU A 175 -4.36 18.22 10.27
C GLU A 175 -5.75 17.60 10.47
N LEU A 176 -6.03 16.51 9.75
CA LEU A 176 -7.29 15.77 9.85
C LEU A 176 -7.04 14.43 10.57
N PRO A 177 -7.57 14.22 11.79
CA PRO A 177 -7.48 12.94 12.45
C PRO A 177 -8.45 11.95 11.77
N LEU A 178 -7.89 10.93 11.14
CA LEU A 178 -8.60 9.90 10.40
C LEU A 178 -8.42 8.54 11.08
N GLN A 179 -9.50 7.77 11.08
CA GLN A 179 -9.47 6.35 11.37
C GLN A 179 -9.22 5.63 10.05
N LEU A 180 -8.00 5.15 9.88
CA LEU A 180 -7.67 4.24 8.78
C LEU A 180 -7.88 2.82 9.30
N ASN A 181 -8.62 2.03 8.53
CA ASN A 181 -8.69 0.61 8.79
C ASN A 181 -7.41 -0.04 8.24
N LEU A 182 -6.34 0.06 9.03
CA LEU A 182 -5.10 -0.68 8.79
C LEU A 182 -5.24 -2.17 9.16
N GLY A 183 -6.45 -2.57 9.55
CA GLY A 183 -7.04 -3.88 9.29
C GLY A 183 -6.78 -4.97 10.30
N LEU A 184 -6.51 -4.64 11.55
CA LEU A 184 -6.89 -5.56 12.61
C LEU A 184 -8.42 -5.54 12.72
N SER A 185 -9.07 -6.69 12.84
CA SER A 185 -10.49 -6.77 13.25
C SER A 185 -10.67 -5.99 14.55
N GLY A 186 -11.03 -4.71 14.43
CA GLY A 186 -11.20 -3.75 15.53
C GLY A 186 -10.04 -2.77 15.80
N ALA A 187 -8.80 -3.02 15.37
CA ALA A 187 -7.71 -2.06 15.59
C ALA A 187 -7.51 -1.16 14.37
N SER A 188 -8.30 -0.10 14.35
CA SER A 188 -8.01 1.07 13.53
C SER A 188 -6.76 1.78 14.04
N SER A 189 -5.78 2.04 13.18
CA SER A 189 -4.74 3.01 13.53
C SER A 189 -5.31 4.42 13.40
N LYS A 190 -5.04 5.26 14.39
CA LYS A 190 -5.32 6.69 14.29
C LYS A 190 -4.21 7.33 13.47
N VAL A 191 -4.56 7.83 12.30
CA VAL A 191 -3.64 8.54 11.41
C VAL A 191 -4.05 10.00 11.38
N ARG A 192 -3.08 10.91 11.25
CA ARG A 192 -3.35 12.32 10.98
C ARG A 192 -2.95 12.61 9.55
N LEU A 193 -3.86 13.11 8.73
CA LEU A 193 -3.57 13.56 7.38
C LEU A 193 -3.16 15.03 7.43
N HIS A 194 -1.97 15.37 6.93
CA HIS A 194 -1.43 16.73 6.93
C HIS A 194 -1.57 17.34 5.54
N VAL A 195 -2.62 18.12 5.33
CA VAL A 195 -2.89 18.76 4.03
C VAL A 195 -2.37 20.19 4.05
N ARG A 196 -1.40 20.48 3.19
CA ARG A 196 -0.90 21.85 2.99
C ARG A 196 -1.84 22.63 2.09
N PHE A 197 -2.13 23.86 2.49
CA PHE A 197 -2.87 24.83 1.71
C PHE A 197 -2.00 26.04 1.40
N ILE A 198 -2.09 26.54 0.17
CA ILE A 198 -1.41 27.77 -0.27
C ILE A 198 -2.47 28.81 -0.61
N ARG A 199 -2.25 30.04 -0.14
CA ARG A 199 -3.11 31.17 -0.45
C ARG A 199 -2.82 31.69 -1.85
N THR A 200 -3.87 31.84 -2.65
CA THR A 200 -3.76 32.37 -4.01
C THR A 200 -3.76 33.90 -4.04
N PRO A 201 -3.31 34.53 -5.14
CA PRO A 201 -3.41 35.97 -5.34
C PRO A 201 -4.84 36.50 -5.19
N ASP A 202 -5.82 35.70 -5.64
CA ASP A 202 -7.26 35.96 -5.51
C ASP A 202 -7.81 35.71 -4.10
N ARG A 203 -6.93 35.54 -3.11
CA ARG A 203 -7.21 35.44 -1.67
C ARG A 203 -7.95 34.19 -1.19
N TYR A 204 -8.21 33.21 -2.04
CA TYR A 204 -8.73 31.90 -1.62
C TYR A 204 -7.57 30.92 -1.32
N TRP A 205 -7.86 29.77 -0.72
CA TRP A 205 -6.85 28.75 -0.41
C TRP A 205 -6.99 27.54 -1.33
N ARG A 206 -5.86 26.99 -1.80
CA ARG A 206 -5.80 25.74 -2.56
C ARG A 206 -5.07 24.67 -1.77
N ALA A 207 -5.64 23.48 -1.67
CA ALA A 207 -4.90 22.32 -1.17
C ALA A 207 -3.82 21.97 -2.20
N SER A 208 -2.56 21.91 -1.79
CA SER A 208 -1.43 21.70 -2.71
C SER A 208 -0.68 20.40 -2.44
N ASP A 209 -0.74 19.89 -1.22
CA ASP A 209 0.13 18.80 -0.79
C ASP A 209 -0.49 17.98 0.34
N ILE A 210 -0.10 16.72 0.44
CA ILE A 210 -0.30 15.85 1.59
C ILE A 210 1.10 15.54 2.15
N GLU A 211 1.56 16.35 3.09
CA GLU A 211 2.97 16.35 3.53
C GLU A 211 3.45 15.01 4.07
N ASN A 212 2.53 14.22 4.63
CA ASN A 212 2.86 12.95 5.26
C ASN A 212 2.28 11.73 4.51
N PHE A 213 2.09 11.84 3.19
CA PHE A 213 1.51 10.75 2.40
C PHE A 213 2.40 9.51 2.39
N LYS A 214 3.73 9.67 2.26
CA LYS A 214 4.70 8.58 2.31
C LYS A 214 4.61 7.75 3.59
N GLU A 215 4.50 8.41 4.75
CA GLU A 215 4.37 7.74 6.05
C GLU A 215 3.04 6.99 6.16
N ILE A 216 1.95 7.59 5.67
CA ILE A 216 0.61 6.95 5.66
C ILE A 216 0.62 5.71 4.77
N LEU A 217 1.20 5.83 3.58
CA LEU A 217 1.34 4.74 2.63
C LEU A 217 2.16 3.59 3.22
N THR A 218 3.31 3.90 3.83
CA THR A 218 4.19 2.92 4.48
C THR A 218 3.45 2.23 5.62
N ALA A 219 2.83 2.98 6.53
CA ALA A 219 2.05 2.43 7.63
C ALA A 219 0.88 1.56 7.13
N TRP A 220 0.25 1.93 6.01
CA TRP A 220 -0.81 1.13 5.41
C TRP A 220 -0.29 -0.19 4.85
N LYS A 221 0.82 -0.18 4.11
CA LYS A 221 1.46 -1.40 3.59
C LYS A 221 1.90 -2.34 4.71
N ASP A 222 2.58 -1.80 5.72
CA ASP A 222 3.03 -2.57 6.89
C ASP A 222 1.85 -3.16 7.65
N GLY A 223 0.76 -2.39 7.78
CA GLY A 223 -0.50 -2.87 8.30
C GLY A 223 -1.03 -4.06 7.52
N GLN A 224 -1.13 -3.97 6.18
CA GLN A 224 -1.60 -5.11 5.36
C GLN A 224 -0.70 -6.35 5.51
N LYS A 225 0.63 -6.19 5.52
CA LYS A 225 1.58 -7.29 5.74
C LYS A 225 1.35 -7.97 7.09
N GLN A 226 1.18 -7.17 8.15
CA GLN A 226 0.93 -7.70 9.50
C GLN A 226 -0.41 -8.45 9.59
N ARG A 227 -1.46 -7.94 8.95
CA ARG A 227 -2.76 -8.63 8.88
C ARG A 227 -2.64 -9.97 8.18
N LEU A 228 -1.95 -9.99 7.05
CA LEU A 228 -1.79 -11.22 6.27
C LEU A 228 -1.01 -12.26 7.08
N ALA A 229 0.05 -11.84 7.77
CA ALA A 229 0.80 -12.70 8.68
C ALA A 229 -0.10 -13.26 9.80
N LEU A 230 -0.96 -12.43 10.41
CA LEU A 230 -1.92 -12.87 11.43
C LEU A 230 -2.98 -13.82 10.86
N ALA A 231 -3.54 -13.52 9.69
CA ALA A 231 -4.51 -14.37 9.01
C ALA A 231 -3.92 -15.72 8.60
N ASN A 232 -2.62 -15.75 8.31
CA ASN A 232 -1.86 -16.96 8.00
C ASN A 232 -1.43 -17.77 9.23
N GLN A 233 -1.49 -17.23 10.46
CA GLN A 233 -1.16 -17.99 11.68
C GLN A 233 -1.90 -19.33 11.82
N PRO A 234 -3.23 -19.43 11.62
CA PRO A 234 -3.93 -20.72 11.68
C PRO A 234 -3.48 -21.70 10.58
N ILE A 235 -3.15 -21.20 9.38
CA ILE A 235 -2.66 -22.03 8.27
C ILE A 235 -1.27 -22.55 8.60
N LEU A 236 -0.37 -21.67 9.05
CA LEU A 236 0.97 -22.01 9.53
C LEU A 236 0.92 -23.05 10.65
N LYS A 237 -0.01 -22.90 11.59
CA LYS A 237 -0.22 -23.88 12.66
C LYS A 237 -0.57 -25.26 12.10
N LYS A 238 -1.52 -25.34 11.16
CA LYS A 238 -1.88 -26.60 10.49
C LYS A 238 -0.71 -27.21 9.71
N ILE A 239 0.09 -26.38 9.04
CA ILE A 239 1.30 -26.83 8.33
C ILE A 239 2.29 -27.41 9.33
N ASN A 240 2.61 -26.70 10.41
CA ASN A 240 3.57 -27.14 11.43
C ASN A 240 3.10 -28.38 12.21
N GLU A 241 1.78 -28.59 12.33
CA GLU A 241 1.21 -29.84 12.87
C GLU A 241 1.32 -31.02 11.89
N ALA A 242 1.32 -30.75 10.58
CA ALA A 242 1.42 -31.76 9.53
C ALA A 242 2.86 -32.19 9.21
N ILE A 243 3.82 -31.28 9.35
CA ILE A 243 5.23 -31.54 9.08
C ILE A 243 6.13 -30.76 10.05
N THR A 244 7.16 -31.43 10.56
CA THR A 244 8.11 -30.84 11.51
C THR A 244 9.52 -30.85 10.94
N VAL A 245 10.22 -29.73 11.05
CA VAL A 245 11.65 -29.63 10.77
C VAL A 245 12.41 -30.20 11.98
N VAL A 246 13.08 -31.33 11.79
CA VAL A 246 13.80 -32.04 12.86
C VAL A 246 15.23 -31.56 13.00
N LYS A 247 15.89 -31.34 11.86
CA LYS A 247 17.30 -30.95 11.80
C LYS A 247 17.54 -30.18 10.52
N THR A 248 18.42 -29.19 10.59
CA THR A 248 18.95 -28.51 9.42
C THR A 248 20.46 -28.40 9.53
N THR A 249 21.17 -28.59 8.42
CA THR A 249 22.61 -28.39 8.29
C THR A 249 22.94 -27.88 6.89
N LYS A 250 24.21 -27.55 6.67
CA LYS A 250 24.77 -27.25 5.35
C LYS A 250 25.80 -28.31 4.98
N GLU A 251 25.81 -28.68 3.70
CA GLU A 251 26.87 -29.44 3.06
C GLU A 251 27.53 -28.59 1.96
N GLN A 252 28.78 -28.91 1.63
CA GLN A 252 29.56 -28.20 0.62
C GLN A 252 30.32 -29.21 -0.23
N GLY A 253 30.56 -28.85 -1.48
CA GLY A 253 31.27 -29.71 -2.41
C GLY A 253 31.70 -28.93 -3.64
N LEU A 254 32.11 -29.69 -4.65
CA LEU A 254 32.33 -29.18 -5.99
C LEU A 254 31.21 -29.70 -6.89
N ASP A 255 30.92 -28.99 -7.98
CA ASP A 255 30.10 -29.54 -9.06
C ASP A 255 30.69 -30.85 -9.61
N ASP A 256 29.91 -31.56 -10.43
CA ASP A 256 30.29 -32.81 -11.08
C ASP A 256 31.59 -32.69 -11.92
N PHE A 257 32.01 -31.46 -12.26
CA PHE A 257 33.20 -31.16 -13.05
C PHE A 257 34.40 -30.71 -12.20
N GLY A 258 34.24 -30.55 -10.89
CA GLY A 258 35.31 -30.09 -9.99
C GLY A 258 35.68 -28.61 -10.16
N THR A 259 34.84 -27.83 -10.84
CA THR A 259 35.09 -26.48 -11.32
C THR A 259 34.33 -25.40 -10.55
N SER A 260 33.09 -25.65 -10.13
CA SER A 260 32.33 -24.73 -9.28
C SER A 260 32.24 -25.24 -7.85
N LYS A 261 32.19 -24.27 -6.93
CA LYS A 261 31.98 -24.50 -5.50
C LYS A 261 30.48 -24.48 -5.25
N ASP A 262 29.95 -25.59 -4.76
CA ASP A 262 28.51 -25.76 -4.54
C ASP A 262 28.23 -25.97 -3.04
N ALA A 263 27.08 -25.45 -2.59
CA ALA A 263 26.60 -25.68 -1.24
C ALA A 263 25.15 -26.13 -1.28
N TRP A 264 24.79 -27.01 -0.35
CA TRP A 264 23.43 -27.50 -0.19
C TRP A 264 22.97 -27.27 1.23
N VAL A 265 21.69 -26.92 1.39
CA VAL A 265 21.02 -27.02 2.69
C VAL A 265 20.40 -28.41 2.80
N VAL A 266 20.69 -29.09 3.90
CA VAL A 266 20.15 -30.41 4.21
C VAL A 266 19.14 -30.27 5.32
N VAL A 267 17.88 -30.57 5.03
CA VAL A 267 16.74 -30.43 5.94
C VAL A 267 16.13 -31.80 6.20
N THR A 268 16.13 -32.24 7.44
CA THR A 268 15.40 -33.43 7.87
C THR A 268 13.98 -33.03 8.24
N LEU A 269 13.01 -33.50 7.48
CA LEU A 269 11.58 -33.27 7.69
C LEU A 269 10.90 -34.54 8.18
N LYS A 270 10.05 -34.42 9.21
CA LYS A 270 9.19 -35.50 9.69
C LYS A 270 7.76 -35.21 9.32
N ASN A 271 7.14 -36.10 8.56
CA ASN A 271 5.72 -36.05 8.29
C ASN A 271 4.94 -36.57 9.51
N THR A 272 4.27 -35.67 10.21
CA THR A 272 3.41 -35.97 11.35
C THR A 272 1.94 -36.03 10.98
N SER A 273 1.60 -35.69 9.74
CA SER A 273 0.26 -35.87 9.20
C SER A 273 -0.02 -37.36 8.97
N GLY A 274 -1.25 -37.79 9.23
CA GLY A 274 -1.70 -39.17 8.95
C GLY A 274 -1.86 -39.49 7.46
N GLN A 275 -1.27 -38.67 6.58
CA GLN A 275 -1.36 -38.77 5.12
C GLN A 275 0.03 -38.59 4.52
N ALA A 276 0.31 -39.23 3.39
CA ALA A 276 1.57 -39.00 2.68
C ALA A 276 1.59 -37.59 2.08
N ILE A 277 2.72 -36.90 2.20
CA ILE A 277 2.96 -35.60 1.56
C ILE A 277 3.63 -35.88 0.21
N LYS A 278 3.05 -35.38 -0.88
CA LYS A 278 3.56 -35.54 -2.26
C LYS A 278 4.41 -34.38 -2.75
N GLY A 279 4.31 -33.22 -2.10
CA GLY A 279 5.13 -32.09 -2.44
C GLY A 279 5.00 -30.97 -1.43
N LEU A 280 5.96 -30.07 -1.45
CA LEU A 280 6.03 -28.92 -0.58
C LEU A 280 6.74 -27.75 -1.26
N VAL A 281 6.47 -26.56 -0.73
CA VAL A 281 7.27 -25.36 -0.99
C VAL A 281 7.82 -24.87 0.35
N ALA A 282 9.12 -24.65 0.42
CA ALA A 282 9.82 -24.19 1.62
C ALA A 282 10.67 -22.95 1.32
N GLU A 283 10.71 -22.04 2.27
CA GLU A 283 11.66 -20.94 2.32
C GLU A 283 12.68 -21.23 3.42
N VAL A 284 13.96 -21.09 3.08
CA VAL A 284 15.08 -21.27 4.01
C VAL A 284 15.79 -19.93 4.14
N THR A 285 15.77 -19.38 5.36
CA THR A 285 16.60 -18.24 5.74
C THR A 285 17.88 -18.75 6.40
N VAL A 286 19.02 -18.39 5.83
CA VAL A 286 20.35 -18.65 6.37
C VAL A 286 20.87 -17.36 7.01
N SER A 287 21.24 -17.45 8.28
CA SER A 287 21.81 -16.34 9.05
C SER A 287 23.09 -16.79 9.72
N GLU A 288 23.98 -15.85 10.02
CA GLU A 288 25.04 -16.11 10.98
C GLU A 288 24.45 -16.21 12.39
N ARG A 289 24.93 -17.12 13.22
CA ARG A 289 24.35 -17.37 14.56
C ARG A 289 24.47 -16.16 15.50
N GLU A 290 25.52 -15.36 15.36
CA GLU A 290 25.75 -14.12 16.12
C GLU A 290 25.61 -12.86 15.25
N GLY A 291 25.18 -13.02 14.00
CA GLY A 291 25.16 -11.96 13.00
C GLY A 291 23.80 -11.79 12.34
N GLY A 292 23.82 -11.13 11.18
CA GLY A 292 22.61 -10.86 10.41
C GLY A 292 22.20 -12.01 9.50
N GLN A 293 21.06 -11.83 8.85
CA GLN A 293 20.65 -12.65 7.72
C GLN A 293 21.68 -12.56 6.59
N LEU A 294 22.04 -13.72 6.05
CA LEU A 294 22.96 -13.86 4.92
C LEU A 294 22.21 -14.11 3.63
N LYS A 295 21.27 -15.07 3.62
CA LYS A 295 20.54 -15.47 2.42
C LYS A 295 19.12 -15.96 2.71
N VAL A 296 18.22 -15.79 1.75
CA VAL A 296 16.91 -16.45 1.72
C VAL A 296 16.79 -17.18 0.39
N ALA A 297 16.38 -18.45 0.43
CA ALA A 297 16.18 -19.28 -0.75
C ALA A 297 14.82 -19.97 -0.68
N GLN A 298 14.16 -20.12 -1.82
CA GLN A 298 12.87 -20.83 -1.93
C GLN A 298 13.06 -22.12 -2.73
N PHE A 299 12.43 -23.18 -2.26
CA PHE A 299 12.54 -24.52 -2.80
C PHE A 299 11.16 -25.12 -3.03
N GLN A 300 10.98 -25.73 -4.19
CA GLN A 300 9.87 -26.61 -4.48
C GLN A 300 10.39 -28.03 -4.55
N ASP A 301 9.81 -28.93 -3.76
CA ASP A 301 10.24 -30.31 -3.63
C ASP A 301 9.03 -31.23 -3.79
N MET A 302 9.10 -32.15 -4.75
CA MET A 302 8.02 -33.09 -5.09
C MET A 302 8.35 -34.53 -4.67
N ASP A 303 9.46 -34.72 -3.94
CA ASP A 303 9.84 -36.03 -3.46
C ASP A 303 8.95 -36.38 -2.25
N PRO A 304 8.23 -37.51 -2.28
CA PRO A 304 7.21 -37.80 -1.29
C PRO A 304 7.78 -38.13 0.09
N ILE A 305 7.07 -37.71 1.13
CA ILE A 305 7.35 -38.05 2.53
C ILE A 305 6.17 -38.88 3.04
N PRO A 306 6.32 -40.22 3.20
CA PRO A 306 5.26 -41.08 3.70
C PRO A 306 4.77 -40.66 5.09
N SER A 307 3.52 -40.99 5.41
CA SER A 307 2.90 -40.70 6.71
C SER A 307 3.73 -41.27 7.86
N GLY A 308 4.08 -40.44 8.84
CA GLY A 308 4.84 -40.84 10.03
C GLY A 308 6.36 -40.97 9.81
N GLU A 309 6.85 -40.87 8.58
CA GLU A 309 8.27 -41.02 8.26
C GLU A 309 9.04 -39.70 8.33
N SER A 310 10.35 -39.83 8.55
CA SER A 310 11.31 -38.75 8.37
C SER A 310 12.07 -38.93 7.06
N ARG A 311 12.26 -37.85 6.30
CA ARG A 311 13.07 -37.80 5.09
C ARG A 311 14.07 -36.65 5.18
N GLU A 312 15.26 -36.92 4.67
CA GLU A 312 16.25 -35.89 4.45
C GLU A 312 16.06 -35.30 3.05
N LYS A 313 16.06 -33.97 2.98
CA LYS A 313 15.93 -33.19 1.75
C LYS A 313 17.19 -32.39 1.55
N VAL A 314 17.77 -32.49 0.36
CA VAL A 314 19.01 -31.79 0.00
C VAL A 314 18.65 -30.78 -1.08
N TRP A 315 18.78 -29.49 -0.76
CA TRP A 315 18.41 -28.41 -1.67
C TRP A 315 19.63 -27.55 -2.01
N PRO A 316 19.92 -27.33 -3.31
CA PRO A 316 21.08 -26.55 -3.73
C PRO A 316 20.89 -25.07 -3.38
N LEU A 317 21.89 -24.47 -2.76
CA LEU A 317 21.93 -23.03 -2.55
C LEU A 317 22.58 -22.39 -3.78
N ASP A 318 21.81 -21.59 -4.51
CA ASP A 318 22.32 -20.79 -5.62
C ASP A 318 23.13 -19.61 -5.05
N LEU A 319 24.45 -19.71 -5.07
CA LEU A 319 25.37 -18.76 -4.43
C LEU A 319 26.15 -17.95 -5.47
N ASP A 320 26.05 -16.63 -5.41
CA ASP A 320 27.01 -15.74 -6.07
C ASP A 320 28.22 -15.54 -5.16
N LEU A 321 29.28 -16.32 -5.40
CA LEU A 321 30.52 -16.19 -4.63
C LEU A 321 31.25 -14.86 -4.85
N GLY A 322 30.79 -13.98 -5.73
CA GLY A 322 31.21 -12.59 -5.82
C GLY A 322 30.66 -11.72 -4.68
N ASP A 323 29.47 -12.05 -4.17
CA ASP A 323 28.82 -11.40 -3.04
C ASP A 323 29.39 -11.87 -1.69
N GLU A 324 29.53 -10.94 -0.75
CA GLU A 324 30.14 -11.22 0.55
C GLU A 324 29.25 -12.08 1.45
N ALA A 325 27.93 -11.90 1.39
CA ALA A 325 27.00 -12.68 2.20
C ALA A 325 26.89 -14.12 1.69
N ASP A 326 26.78 -14.31 0.38
CA ASP A 326 26.78 -15.64 -0.24
C ASP A 326 28.11 -16.37 -0.05
N ARG A 327 29.24 -15.66 -0.17
CA ARG A 327 30.55 -16.22 0.18
C ARG A 327 30.62 -16.62 1.66
N ALA A 328 30.05 -15.84 2.57
CA ALA A 328 29.96 -16.22 3.98
C ALA A 328 29.08 -17.45 4.20
N VAL A 329 27.96 -17.59 3.46
CA VAL A 329 27.14 -18.81 3.47
C VAL A 329 27.97 -20.01 3.05
N TYR A 330 28.83 -19.88 2.04
CA TYR A 330 29.73 -20.95 1.60
C TYR A 330 30.84 -21.24 2.61
N ASP A 331 31.62 -20.23 3.03
CA ASP A 331 32.87 -20.42 3.78
C ASP A 331 32.65 -20.76 5.27
N LEU A 332 31.59 -20.28 5.91
CA LEU A 332 31.35 -20.50 7.34
C LEU A 332 30.98 -21.96 7.64
N ASP A 333 31.52 -22.54 8.71
CA ASP A 333 31.07 -23.86 9.18
C ASP A 333 29.57 -23.87 9.50
N ALA A 334 28.90 -25.00 9.27
CA ALA A 334 27.47 -25.15 9.57
C ALA A 334 27.12 -24.84 11.04
N SER A 335 28.08 -25.01 11.97
CA SER A 335 27.92 -24.68 13.39
C SER A 335 27.87 -23.17 13.69
N LYS A 336 28.37 -22.33 12.78
CA LYS A 336 28.32 -20.86 12.89
C LYS A 336 27.08 -20.27 12.20
N LEU A 337 26.35 -21.09 11.47
CA LEU A 337 25.13 -20.71 10.78
C LEU A 337 23.89 -21.09 11.59
N SER A 338 22.81 -20.37 11.35
CA SER A 338 21.46 -20.66 11.81
C SER A 338 20.55 -20.76 10.60
N PHE A 339 19.66 -21.75 10.61
CA PHE A 339 18.73 -22.01 9.53
C PHE A 339 17.31 -21.93 10.05
N MET A 340 16.50 -21.05 9.46
CA MET A 340 15.06 -21.00 9.69
C MET A 340 14.38 -21.54 8.43
N VAL A 341 13.60 -22.61 8.59
CA VAL A 341 12.86 -23.24 7.48
C VAL A 341 11.37 -23.00 7.72
N VAL A 342 10.72 -22.34 6.75
CA VAL A 342 9.28 -22.07 6.77
C VAL A 342 8.65 -22.79 5.58
N ILE A 343 7.73 -23.71 5.85
CA ILE A 343 6.99 -24.40 4.79
C ILE A 343 5.75 -23.58 4.47
N SER A 344 5.65 -23.13 3.23
CA SER A 344 4.59 -22.23 2.76
C SER A 344 3.48 -22.95 2.01
N HIS A 345 3.75 -24.16 1.50
CA HIS A 345 2.76 -24.99 0.82
C HIS A 345 3.03 -26.47 1.08
N LEU A 346 1.98 -27.24 1.29
CA LEU A 346 1.96 -28.70 1.35
C LEU A 346 0.92 -29.26 0.40
N LEU A 347 1.28 -30.29 -0.36
CA LEU A 347 0.37 -31.09 -1.18
C LEU A 347 0.30 -32.52 -0.63
N PHE A 348 -0.89 -32.96 -0.24
CA PHE A 348 -1.14 -34.30 0.27
C PHE A 348 -1.45 -35.29 -0.87
N ALA A 349 -1.27 -36.58 -0.58
CA ALA A 349 -1.48 -37.64 -1.55
C ALA A 349 -2.92 -37.76 -2.06
N ASP A 350 -3.89 -37.36 -1.24
CA ASP A 350 -5.32 -37.33 -1.54
C ASP A 350 -5.78 -36.11 -2.36
N GLY A 351 -4.85 -35.23 -2.74
CA GLY A 351 -5.10 -34.04 -3.55
C GLY A 351 -5.47 -32.79 -2.75
N ARG A 352 -5.56 -32.87 -1.41
CA ARG A 352 -5.71 -31.68 -0.57
C ARG A 352 -4.40 -30.90 -0.47
N SER A 353 -4.47 -29.61 -0.20
CA SER A 353 -3.30 -28.78 0.06
C SER A 353 -3.51 -27.82 1.23
N LEU A 354 -2.39 -27.39 1.82
CA LEU A 354 -2.33 -26.28 2.78
C LEU A 354 -1.35 -25.26 2.24
N GLN A 355 -1.80 -24.03 2.00
CA GLN A 355 -0.97 -22.98 1.42
C GLN A 355 -1.14 -21.67 2.20
N ILE A 356 -0.02 -21.05 2.56
CA ILE A 356 0.01 -19.69 3.11
C ILE A 356 -0.55 -18.75 2.05
N ALA A 357 -1.57 -17.97 2.44
CA ALA A 357 -2.19 -17.01 1.56
C ALA A 357 -1.23 -15.86 1.21
N GLN A 358 -1.24 -15.46 -0.06
CA GLN A 358 -0.47 -14.32 -0.58
C GLN A 358 -1.26 -13.02 -0.48
N THR A 359 -2.58 -13.11 -0.38
CA THR A 359 -3.48 -11.95 -0.20
C THR A 359 -4.43 -12.17 0.97
N LEU A 360 -4.98 -11.07 1.50
CA LEU A 360 -5.97 -11.15 2.56
C LEU A 360 -7.27 -11.80 2.09
N GLU A 361 -7.65 -11.57 0.82
CA GLU A 361 -8.82 -12.21 0.21
C GLU A 361 -8.65 -13.74 0.18
N GLU A 362 -7.46 -14.22 -0.20
CA GLU A 362 -7.12 -15.65 -0.12
C GLU A 362 -7.18 -16.17 1.32
N ALA A 363 -6.61 -15.45 2.29
CA ALA A 363 -6.59 -15.88 3.68
C ALA A 363 -8.00 -16.02 4.29
N GLU A 364 -8.91 -15.13 3.91
CA GLU A 364 -10.32 -15.18 4.32
C GLU A 364 -11.06 -16.38 3.71
N THR A 365 -10.70 -16.77 2.46
CA THR A 365 -11.28 -17.95 1.79
C THR A 365 -10.64 -19.27 2.20
N ALA A 366 -9.35 -19.30 2.55
CA ALA A 366 -8.60 -20.50 2.95
C ALA A 366 -9.08 -21.12 4.28
N GLY A 367 -9.87 -20.37 5.07
CA GLY A 367 -10.61 -20.90 6.22
C GLY A 367 -11.78 -21.83 5.84
N GLN A 368 -12.19 -21.85 4.56
CA GLN A 368 -13.18 -22.75 3.99
C GLN A 368 -12.42 -23.79 3.16
N GLU A 369 -12.44 -25.07 3.58
CA GLU A 369 -11.79 -26.16 2.83
C GLU A 369 -12.25 -26.14 1.37
N THR A 370 -11.34 -25.76 0.47
CA THR A 370 -11.61 -25.70 -0.97
C THR A 370 -10.69 -26.70 -1.67
N PRO A 371 -11.18 -27.49 -2.65
CA PRO A 371 -10.34 -28.46 -3.35
C PRO A 371 -9.22 -27.74 -4.13
N ALA A 372 -8.08 -28.41 -4.27
CA ALA A 372 -6.94 -27.87 -5.01
C ALA A 372 -7.35 -27.40 -6.43
N PRO A 373 -6.76 -26.31 -6.95
CA PRO A 373 -6.98 -25.90 -8.32
C PRO A 373 -6.54 -27.02 -9.27
N ALA A 374 -7.38 -27.33 -10.25
CA ALA A 374 -7.10 -28.34 -11.26
C ALA A 374 -5.80 -28.01 -12.01
N PRO A 375 -4.96 -29.01 -12.33
CA PRO A 375 -3.74 -28.78 -13.10
C PRO A 375 -4.10 -28.13 -14.44
N VAL A 376 -3.41 -27.05 -14.77
CA VAL A 376 -3.48 -26.43 -16.10
C VAL A 376 -3.03 -27.48 -17.10
N ALA A 377 -3.95 -27.94 -17.94
CA ALA A 377 -3.65 -28.87 -19.01
C ALA A 377 -2.53 -28.30 -19.88
N ALA A 378 -1.43 -29.05 -19.99
CA ALA A 378 -0.42 -28.80 -21.00
C ALA A 378 -1.12 -28.73 -22.36
N SER A 379 -0.98 -27.61 -23.06
CA SER A 379 -1.36 -27.56 -24.46
C SER A 379 -0.35 -28.39 -25.23
N ASP A 380 -0.79 -29.57 -25.67
CA ASP A 380 -0.13 -30.34 -26.71
C ASP A 380 -0.11 -29.51 -28.00
N GLY A 381 0.96 -28.74 -28.17
CA GLY A 381 1.34 -28.14 -29.45
C GLY A 381 2.24 -29.11 -30.21
N THR A 382 1.63 -30.05 -30.93
CA THR A 382 2.33 -30.86 -31.93
C THR A 382 2.51 -30.03 -33.21
N ILE A 383 3.77 -29.80 -33.59
CA ILE A 383 4.34 -29.25 -34.85
C ILE A 383 3.76 -27.91 -35.36
#